data_AF-A0A9X8VE64-F1
#
_entry.id   AF-A0A9X8VE64-F1
#
_cell.length_a   1.000
_cell.length_b   1.000
_cell.length_c   1.000
_cell.angle_alpha   90.00
_cell.angle_beta   90.00
_cell.angle_gamma   90.00
#
_symmetry.space_group_name_H-M   'P 1'
#
loop_
_entity.id
_entity.type
_entity.pdbx_description
1 polymer ?
#
loop_
_entity_poly.entity_id
_entity_poly.type
_entity_poly.pdbx_seq_one_letter_code
_entity_poly.pdbx_strand_id
1 'polypeptide(L)'
;HLTLFIENGRLLDYPGRPLKTGMAEIAKIHKGDFRLTANQNVIIAGVQESEKAKIEALARDHGLIDDEISEQRKNSMACVSFPTCPLAMAEAERFLPQFVTKVEGIMHRH
;
A
#
# COMPACT_ATOMS: atom_id res chain seq x y z
N HIS A 1 3.20 -14.26 -8.03
CA HIS A 1 2.87 -13.51 -6.80
C HIS A 1 2.50 -12.10 -7.21
N LEU A 2 1.74 -11.39 -6.38
CA LEU A 2 1.36 -9.99 -6.61
C LEU A 2 1.81 -9.19 -5.39
N THR A 3 2.63 -8.15 -5.58
CA THR A 3 3.06 -7.26 -4.50
C THR A 3 2.20 -6.00 -4.56
N LEU A 4 1.53 -5.68 -3.45
CA LEU A 4 0.69 -4.51 -3.31
C LEU A 4 1.44 -3.44 -2.53
N PHE A 5 1.61 -2.27 -3.14
CA PHE A 5 2.10 -1.10 -2.44
C PHE A 5 1.02 -0.58 -1.49
N ILE A 6 1.34 -0.45 -0.20
CA ILE A 6 0.45 0.08 0.82
C ILE A 6 1.15 1.27 1.47
N GLU A 7 0.68 2.49 1.22
CA GLU A 7 1.30 3.69 1.79
C GLU A 7 1.32 3.60 3.32
N ASN A 8 2.53 3.65 3.90
CA ASN A 8 2.83 3.44 5.32
C ASN A 8 2.33 2.10 5.92
N GLY A 9 2.03 1.09 5.09
CA GLY A 9 1.41 -0.17 5.55
C GLY A 9 0.03 0.00 6.20
N ARG A 10 -0.64 1.15 6.00
CA ARG A 10 -1.91 1.46 6.66
C ARG A 10 -3.11 0.96 5.84
N LEU A 11 -3.58 -0.24 6.17
CA LEU A 11 -4.82 -0.79 5.61
C LEU A 11 -6.07 -0.25 6.30
N LEU A 12 -6.74 0.70 5.65
CA LEU A 12 -8.03 1.25 6.07
C LEU A 12 -8.92 1.41 4.82
N ASP A 13 -10.23 1.42 5.02
CA ASP A 13 -11.16 1.80 3.96
C ASP A 13 -11.24 3.34 3.90
N TYR A 14 -10.73 3.91 2.81
CA TYR A 14 -10.85 5.33 2.50
C TYR A 14 -12.02 5.56 1.52
N PRO A 15 -12.58 6.78 1.46
CA PRO A 15 -13.57 7.13 0.43
C PRO A 15 -13.02 6.82 -0.98
N GLY A 16 -13.70 5.96 -1.72
CA GLY A 16 -13.28 5.53 -3.06
C GLY A 16 -12.08 4.58 -3.13
N ARG A 17 -11.46 4.20 -1.99
CA ARG A 17 -10.35 3.24 -1.91
C ARG A 17 -10.52 2.32 -0.70
N PRO A 18 -11.43 1.33 -0.77
CA PRO A 18 -11.72 0.42 0.33
C PRO A 18 -10.63 -0.68 0.48
N LEU A 19 -9.40 -0.29 0.84
CA LEU A 19 -8.22 -1.17 0.85
C LEU A 19 -8.37 -2.37 1.80
N LYS A 20 -8.92 -2.14 3.00
CA LYS A 20 -9.06 -3.18 4.03
C LYS A 20 -10.13 -4.19 3.61
N THR A 21 -11.22 -3.72 3.03
CA THR A 21 -12.25 -4.58 2.42
C THR A 21 -11.68 -5.36 1.24
N GLY A 22 -10.92 -4.72 0.34
CA GLY A 22 -10.28 -5.41 -0.80
C GLY A 22 -9.35 -6.54 -0.37
N MET A 23 -8.50 -6.28 0.64
CA MET A 23 -7.63 -7.31 1.23
C MET A 23 -8.46 -8.46 1.84
N ALA A 24 -9.58 -8.16 2.48
CA ALA A 24 -10.47 -9.17 3.04
C ALA A 24 -11.17 -10.01 1.95
N GLU A 25 -11.60 -9.41 0.83
CA GLU A 25 -12.18 -10.16 -0.29
C GLU A 25 -11.15 -11.08 -0.97
N ILE A 26 -9.93 -10.59 -1.16
CA ILE A 26 -8.81 -11.42 -1.65
C ILE A 26 -8.56 -12.58 -0.69
N ALA A 27 -8.55 -12.32 0.63
CA ALA A 27 -8.32 -13.35 1.64
C ALA A 27 -9.35 -14.49 1.61
N LYS A 28 -10.61 -14.21 1.23
CA LYS A 28 -11.67 -15.23 1.13
C LYS A 28 -11.42 -16.24 0.01
N ILE A 29 -10.78 -15.80 -1.08
CA ILE A 29 -10.61 -16.63 -2.29
C ILE A 29 -9.19 -17.18 -2.44
N HIS A 30 -8.19 -16.45 -1.94
CA HIS A 30 -6.79 -16.79 -2.09
C HIS A 30 -6.46 -18.12 -1.39
N LYS A 31 -5.66 -18.97 -2.04
CA LYS A 31 -5.31 -20.31 -1.56
C LYS A 31 -3.88 -20.43 -1.03
N GLY A 32 -3.07 -19.40 -1.23
CA GLY A 32 -1.72 -19.31 -0.67
C GLY A 32 -1.69 -18.43 0.56
N ASP A 33 -0.55 -17.80 0.80
CA ASP A 33 -0.31 -16.96 1.97
C ASP A 33 -0.18 -15.48 1.59
N PHE A 34 -0.39 -14.61 2.58
CA PHE A 34 0.11 -13.24 2.54
C PHE A 34 1.48 -13.16 3.21
N ARG A 35 2.39 -12.37 2.62
CA ARG A 35 3.71 -12.10 3.20
C ARG A 35 3.86 -10.61 3.43
N LEU A 36 4.06 -10.22 4.67
CA LEU A 36 4.39 -8.84 5.03
C LEU A 36 5.85 -8.59 4.67
N THR A 37 6.12 -7.45 4.05
CA THR A 37 7.48 -7.06 3.65
C THR A 37 8.09 -6.09 4.67
N ALA A 38 9.42 -5.99 4.66
CA ALA A 38 10.12 -4.98 5.46
C ALA A 38 9.86 -3.53 4.98
N ASN A 39 9.31 -3.35 3.78
CA ASN A 39 8.91 -2.04 3.22
C ASN A 39 7.44 -1.73 3.48
N GLN A 40 6.82 -2.33 4.52
CA GLN A 40 5.42 -2.11 4.92
C GLN A 40 4.35 -2.52 3.88
N ASN A 41 4.76 -3.14 2.77
CA ASN A 41 3.89 -3.67 1.73
C ASN A 41 3.45 -5.11 2.00
N VAL A 42 2.48 -5.60 1.24
CA VAL A 42 1.95 -6.98 1.33
C VAL A 42 2.12 -7.72 0.01
N ILE A 43 2.60 -8.96 0.06
CA ILE A 43 2.67 -9.87 -1.09
C ILE A 43 1.57 -10.91 -0.99
N ILE A 44 0.76 -11.04 -2.03
CA ILE A 44 -0.15 -12.16 -2.27
C ILE A 44 0.66 -13.28 -2.94
N ALA A 45 1.13 -14.23 -2.14
CA ALA A 45 2.07 -15.26 -2.54
C ALA A 45 1.36 -16.57 -2.92
N GLY A 46 1.93 -17.32 -3.87
CA GLY A 46 1.36 -18.61 -4.28
C GLY A 46 0.05 -18.52 -5.08
N VAL A 47 -0.20 -17.39 -5.75
CA VAL A 47 -1.36 -17.24 -6.65
C VAL A 47 -1.19 -18.17 -7.85
N GLN A 48 -2.14 -19.10 -8.02
CA GLN A 48 -2.20 -19.97 -9.20
C GLN A 48 -2.46 -19.15 -10.46
N GLU A 49 -1.93 -19.60 -11.60
CA GLU A 49 -2.03 -18.85 -12.85
C GLU A 49 -3.47 -18.56 -13.27
N SER A 50 -4.39 -19.52 -13.08
CA SER A 50 -5.82 -19.36 -13.36
C SER A 50 -6.52 -18.31 -12.49
N GLU A 51 -5.99 -18.02 -11.30
CA GLU A 51 -6.59 -17.07 -10.35
C GLU A 51 -6.00 -15.66 -10.46
N LYS A 52 -4.91 -15.46 -11.23
CA LYS A 52 -4.21 -14.16 -11.32
C LYS A 52 -5.14 -13.02 -11.70
N ALA A 53 -5.92 -13.20 -12.78
CA ALA A 53 -6.82 -12.16 -13.29
C ALA A 53 -7.89 -11.78 -12.26
N LYS A 54 -8.42 -12.75 -11.52
CA LYS A 54 -9.45 -12.54 -10.50
C LYS A 54 -8.90 -11.78 -9.28
N ILE A 55 -7.71 -12.18 -8.81
CA ILE A 55 -7.02 -11.51 -7.69
C ILE A 55 -6.64 -10.07 -8.08
N GLU A 56 -6.13 -9.87 -9.30
CA GLU A 56 -5.79 -8.54 -9.79
C GLU A 56 -7.02 -7.65 -9.96
N ALA A 57 -8.13 -8.18 -10.49
CA ALA A 57 -9.39 -7.44 -10.60
C ALA A 57 -9.87 -6.95 -9.23
N LEU A 58 -9.92 -7.84 -8.21
CA LEU A 58 -10.27 -7.43 -6.85
C LEU A 58 -9.32 -6.36 -6.29
N ALA A 59 -8.01 -6.49 -6.54
CA ALA A 59 -7.03 -5.52 -6.09
C ALA A 59 -7.25 -4.14 -6.73
N ARG A 60 -7.52 -4.09 -8.04
CA ARG A 60 -7.83 -2.85 -8.78
C ARG A 60 -9.15 -2.24 -8.33
N ASP A 61 -10.22 -3.03 -8.25
CA ASP A 61 -11.57 -2.58 -7.88
C ASP A 61 -11.62 -1.93 -6.49
N HIS A 62 -10.72 -2.33 -5.59
CA HIS A 62 -10.63 -1.78 -4.22
C HIS A 62 -9.52 -0.74 -4.04
N GLY A 63 -8.79 -0.37 -5.11
CA GLY A 63 -7.73 0.64 -5.08
C GLY A 63 -6.41 0.18 -4.43
N LEU A 64 -6.17 -1.14 -4.34
CA LEU A 64 -4.90 -1.71 -3.88
C LEU A 64 -3.80 -1.68 -4.95
N ILE A 65 -4.19 -1.53 -6.23
CA ILE A 65 -3.28 -1.27 -7.34
C ILE A 65 -3.64 0.09 -7.91
N ASP A 66 -2.63 0.94 -7.99
CA ASP A 66 -2.68 2.25 -8.62
C ASP A 66 -1.38 2.41 -9.43
N ASP A 67 -1.54 2.46 -10.76
CA ASP A 67 -0.42 2.51 -11.71
C ASP A 67 0.23 3.90 -11.76
N GLU A 68 -0.38 4.93 -11.16
CA GLU A 68 0.14 6.30 -11.12
C GLU A 68 1.15 6.51 -9.98
N ILE A 69 1.31 5.54 -9.08
CA ILE A 69 2.24 5.63 -7.95
C ILE A 69 3.70 5.65 -8.46
N SER A 70 4.40 6.74 -8.17
CA SER A 70 5.79 6.93 -8.57
C SER A 70 6.77 5.97 -7.88
N GLU A 71 7.93 5.74 -8.50
CA GLU A 71 9.02 5.00 -7.87
C GLU A 71 9.56 5.72 -6.63
N GLN A 72 9.55 7.05 -6.61
CA GLN A 72 9.93 7.83 -5.42
C GLN A 72 9.04 7.49 -4.23
N ARG A 73 7.73 7.35 -4.45
CA ARG A 73 6.76 6.98 -3.42
C ARG A 73 6.90 5.52 -2.99
N LYS A 74 7.08 4.59 -3.94
CA LYS A 74 7.32 3.16 -3.64
C LYS A 74 8.57 2.92 -2.80
N ASN A 75 9.57 3.78 -2.94
CA ASN A 75 10.84 3.72 -2.19
C ASN A 75 10.87 4.67 -0.98
N SER A 76 9.73 5.25 -0.58
CA SER A 76 9.60 6.08 0.62
C SER A 76 8.91 5.32 1.75
N MET A 77 9.29 5.60 2.99
CA MET A 77 8.74 4.94 4.18
C MET A 77 8.77 5.88 5.39
N ALA A 78 7.81 5.72 6.31
CA ALA A 78 7.79 6.39 7.60
C ALA A 78 7.42 5.41 8.72
N CYS A 79 7.86 5.71 9.95
CA CYS A 79 7.34 5.04 11.14
C CYS A 79 5.96 5.58 11.50
N VAL A 80 5.29 4.94 12.46
CA VAL A 80 3.94 5.34 12.90
C VAL A 80 3.92 6.77 13.45
N SER A 81 4.83 7.11 14.37
CA SER A 81 4.84 8.40 15.09
C SER A 81 3.47 8.71 15.76
N PHE A 82 3.01 9.96 15.75
CA PHE A 82 1.70 10.35 16.24
C PHE A 82 0.56 9.72 15.40
N PRO A 83 -0.61 9.44 15.99
CA PRO A 83 -1.05 9.80 17.34
C PRO A 83 -0.78 8.71 18.40
N THR A 84 -0.20 7.57 18.03
CA THR A 84 -0.15 6.39 18.91
C THR A 84 1.22 6.14 19.53
N CYS A 85 2.32 6.62 18.95
CA CYS A 85 3.64 6.51 19.55
C CYS A 85 3.82 7.58 20.64
N PRO A 86 3.99 7.19 21.93
CA PRO A 86 4.15 8.16 23.02
C PRO A 86 5.54 8.81 23.03
N LEU A 87 6.45 8.35 22.19
CA LEU A 87 7.83 8.85 22.06
C LEU A 87 8.02 9.74 20.83
N ALA A 88 6.96 9.99 20.07
CA ALA A 88 7.02 10.81 18.88
C ALA A 88 7.37 12.26 19.22
N MET A 89 8.31 12.84 18.46
CA MET A 89 8.69 14.25 18.56
C MET A 89 8.16 15.09 17.38
N ALA A 90 7.96 14.47 16.22
CA ALA A 90 7.44 15.08 15.00
C ALA A 90 6.62 14.05 14.20
N GLU A 91 5.71 14.51 13.36
CA GLU A 91 4.92 13.64 12.48
C GLU A 91 5.80 12.81 11.53
N ALA A 92 5.35 11.59 11.24
CA ALA A 92 6.00 10.72 10.25
C ALA A 92 4.96 10.13 9.28
N GLU A 93 4.20 9.10 9.66
CA GLU A 93 3.17 8.47 8.82
C GLU A 93 2.20 9.48 8.19
N ARG A 94 1.65 10.39 9.01
CA ARG A 94 0.66 11.38 8.56
C ARG A 94 1.27 12.53 7.73
N PHE A 95 2.59 12.71 7.81
CA PHE A 95 3.33 13.73 7.09
C PHE A 95 3.84 13.23 5.74
N LEU A 96 4.26 11.96 5.67
CA LEU A 96 4.94 11.38 4.51
C LEU A 96 4.19 11.58 3.19
N PRO A 97 2.87 11.36 3.06
CA PRO A 97 2.19 11.44 1.77
C PRO A 97 2.35 12.82 1.10
N GLN A 98 2.19 13.90 1.88
CA GLN A 98 2.32 15.28 1.40
C GLN A 98 3.79 15.66 1.15
N PHE A 99 4.71 15.15 1.97
CA PHE A 99 6.13 15.39 1.79
C PHE A 99 6.64 14.76 0.48
N VAL A 100 6.27 13.51 0.21
CA VAL A 100 6.64 12.82 -1.03
C VAL A 100 6.08 13.55 -2.25
N THR A 101 4.83 14.05 -2.20
CA THR A 101 4.27 14.88 -3.29
C THR A 101 5.11 16.12 -3.57
N LYS A 102 5.66 16.78 -2.54
CA LYS A 102 6.57 17.92 -2.72
C LYS A 102 7.90 17.49 -3.36
N VAL A 103 8.44 16.34 -2.97
CA VAL A 103 9.68 15.78 -3.55
C VAL A 103 9.48 15.42 -5.02
N GLU A 104 8.39 14.73 -5.36
CA GLU A 104 8.01 14.42 -6.75
C GLU A 104 7.91 15.71 -7.60
N GLY A 105 7.27 16.75 -7.05
CA GLY A 105 7.19 18.06 -7.71
C GLY A 105 8.53 18.78 -7.88
N ILE A 106 9.54 18.51 -7.03
CA ILE A 106 10.91 19.00 -7.23
C ILE A 106 11.60 18.21 -8.34
N MET A 107 11.46 16.88 -8.33
CA MET A 107 12.08 16.00 -9.33
C MET A 107 11.57 16.29 -10.74
N HIS A 108 10.27 16.55 -10.92
CA HIS A 108 9.71 16.89 -12.24
C HIS A 108 10.17 18.22 -12.83
N ARG A 109 10.77 19.11 -12.03
CA ARG A 109 11.29 20.41 -12.52
C ARG A 109 12.71 20.31 -13.09
N HIS A 110 13.38 19.17 -12.93
CA HIS A 110 14.75 18.92 -13.38
C HIS A 110 14.81 17.72 -14.32
#